data_AF-A0A382HQP9-F1
#
_entry.id   AF-A0A382HQP9-F1
#
_cell.length_a   1.000
_cell.length_b   1.000
_cell.length_c   1.000
_cell.angle_alpha   90.00
_cell.angle_beta   90.00
_cell.angle_gamma   90.00
#
_symmetry.space_group_name_H-M   'P 1'
#
loop_
_entity.id
_entity.type
_entity.pdbx_description
1 polymer ?
#
loop_
_entity_poly.entity_id
_entity_poly.type
_entity_poly.pdbx_seq_one_letter_code
_entity_poly.pdbx_strand_id
1 'polypeptide(L)'
;MMKKSTIVDSDTERVPYGLPVHDHEEENAVLEVIKSHKTIMGEKVKKFENEIATLFGKKFGIMVNSGSSANLLAFEIVDIPPGSEVITPILTFATTLSPIVKTGLIPVFVDVEPETYIVNIDEVEQAISSKTKAMMIPSLLGNVPDLRRLRKIADENNLIFIEDSCDTLGATFDDIPTGKFSDISTTSFYGSHIITAAGDGGMVCCNNKKWEEKCRMLRGWGRTSALNESEKIEDRFNIKLDDIAY
;
A
#
# COMPACT_ATOMS: atom_id res chain seq x y z
N MET A 1 -17.34 27.29 37.59
CA MET A 1 -15.85 27.40 37.48
C MET A 1 -15.37 26.35 36.51
N MET A 2 -15.19 26.72 35.24
CA MET A 2 -14.61 25.85 34.22
C MET A 2 -13.11 25.73 34.48
N LYS A 3 -12.63 24.50 34.71
CA LYS A 3 -11.19 24.20 34.64
C LYS A 3 -10.76 24.37 33.18
N LYS A 4 -9.96 25.40 32.90
CA LYS A 4 -9.19 25.48 31.65
C LYS A 4 -8.31 24.22 31.59
N SER A 5 -8.50 23.44 30.53
CA SER A 5 -7.57 22.41 30.11
C SER A 5 -6.25 23.10 29.75
N THR A 6 -5.24 22.95 30.61
CA THR A 6 -3.86 23.25 30.28
C THR A 6 -3.30 22.05 29.52
N ILE A 7 -3.36 22.10 28.19
CA ILE A 7 -2.46 21.33 27.34
C ILE A 7 -1.50 22.34 26.76
N VAL A 8 -0.24 22.23 27.18
CA VAL A 8 1.01 22.18 26.42
C VAL A 8 2.07 22.48 27.47
N ASP A 9 2.61 21.42 28.09
CA ASP A 9 3.86 21.52 28.81
C ASP A 9 4.94 21.85 27.77
N SER A 10 5.70 22.91 28.04
CA SER A 10 6.61 23.54 27.09
C SER A 10 7.87 22.70 26.92
N ASP A 11 7.81 21.66 26.09
CA ASP A 11 8.99 20.93 25.62
C ASP A 11 9.57 21.58 24.35
N THR A 12 9.62 22.92 24.33
CA THR A 12 10.04 23.76 23.19
C THR A 12 11.53 23.62 22.83
N GLU A 13 12.27 22.74 23.51
CA GLU A 13 13.68 22.44 23.21
C GLU A 13 13.86 21.23 22.28
N ARG A 14 12.82 20.42 22.05
CA ARG A 14 12.91 19.22 21.22
C ARG A 14 12.23 19.41 19.87
N VAL A 15 13.01 19.32 18.80
CA VAL A 15 12.49 19.21 17.42
C VAL A 15 12.36 17.72 17.08
N PRO A 16 11.14 17.15 17.04
CA PRO A 16 10.95 15.76 16.62
C PRO A 16 11.21 15.63 15.13
N TYR A 17 11.75 14.48 14.70
CA TYR A 17 12.00 14.20 13.29
C TYR A 17 10.71 13.99 12.48
N GLY A 18 9.60 13.66 13.15
CA GLY A 18 8.27 13.53 12.56
C GLY A 18 7.18 13.56 13.62
N LEU A 19 6.03 14.15 13.28
CA LEU A 19 4.82 14.20 14.11
C LEU A 19 3.58 14.10 13.22
N PRO A 20 2.54 13.36 13.66
CA PRO A 20 1.25 13.43 13.00
C PRO A 20 0.63 14.82 13.19
N VAL A 21 0.02 15.34 12.14
CA VAL A 21 -0.76 16.59 12.19
C VAL A 21 -2.22 16.20 12.04
N HIS A 22 -3.01 16.47 13.07
CA HIS A 22 -4.46 16.35 13.05
C HIS A 22 -5.04 17.68 13.49
N ASP A 23 -6.07 18.15 12.81
CA ASP A 23 -6.84 19.30 13.22
C ASP A 23 -8.31 18.91 13.50
N HIS A 24 -9.17 19.92 13.62
CA HIS A 24 -10.58 19.69 13.91
C HIS A 24 -11.29 18.87 12.82
N GLU A 25 -10.82 18.85 11.57
CA GLU A 25 -11.38 18.04 10.50
C GLU A 25 -11.19 16.55 10.79
N GLU A 26 -9.98 16.11 11.15
CA GLU A 26 -9.73 14.71 11.53
C GLU A 26 -10.46 14.33 12.83
N GLU A 27 -10.45 15.21 13.84
CA GLU A 27 -11.18 14.99 15.10
C GLU A 27 -12.68 14.75 14.84
N ASN A 28 -13.29 15.61 14.02
CA ASN A 28 -14.70 15.51 13.68
C ASN A 28 -14.99 14.26 12.84
N ALA A 29 -14.11 13.89 11.91
CA ALA A 29 -14.27 12.67 11.10
C ALA A 29 -14.29 11.41 11.98
N VAL A 30 -13.41 11.32 12.99
CA VAL A 30 -13.40 10.22 13.96
C VAL A 30 -14.68 10.23 14.81
N LEU A 31 -15.07 11.39 15.33
CA LEU A 31 -16.29 11.52 16.15
C LEU A 31 -17.56 11.17 15.37
N GLU A 32 -17.62 11.47 14.07
CA GLU A 32 -18.74 11.11 13.19
C GLU A 32 -18.89 9.57 13.10
N VAL A 33 -17.78 8.86 12.92
CA VAL A 33 -17.76 7.37 12.86
C VAL A 33 -18.23 6.77 14.18
N ILE A 34 -17.74 7.28 15.31
CA ILE A 34 -18.13 6.80 16.64
C ILE A 34 -19.61 7.05 16.90
N LYS A 35 -20.10 8.28 16.66
CA LYS A 35 -21.50 8.67 16.90
C LYS A 35 -22.49 7.94 15.99
N SER A 36 -22.08 7.59 14.77
CA SER A 36 -22.90 6.83 13.83
C SER A 36 -22.81 5.30 14.01
N HIS A 37 -21.93 4.82 14.90
CA HIS A 37 -21.65 3.40 15.12
C HIS A 37 -21.21 2.62 13.86
N LYS A 38 -20.75 3.31 12.81
CA LYS A 38 -20.28 2.71 11.55
C LYS A 38 -18.77 2.44 11.60
N THR A 39 -18.32 1.64 12.57
CA THR A 39 -16.89 1.41 12.84
C THR A 39 -16.23 0.38 11.93
N ILE A 40 -17.01 -0.35 11.13
CA ILE A 40 -16.51 -1.32 10.14
C ILE A 40 -16.21 -0.59 8.83
N MET A 41 -15.28 -1.14 8.03
CA MET A 41 -14.96 -0.61 6.70
C MET A 41 -16.23 -0.42 5.86
N GLY A 42 -16.42 0.78 5.31
CA GLY A 42 -17.64 1.16 4.61
C GLY A 42 -17.43 2.34 3.67
N GLU A 43 -18.44 3.20 3.56
CA GLU A 43 -18.46 4.33 2.59
C GLU A 43 -17.25 5.27 2.71
N LYS A 44 -16.83 5.60 3.94
CA LYS A 44 -15.67 6.46 4.20
C LYS A 44 -14.37 5.83 3.69
N VAL A 45 -14.18 4.53 3.94
CA VAL A 45 -13.04 3.76 3.42
C VAL A 45 -13.08 3.71 1.89
N LYS A 46 -14.24 3.42 1.29
CA LYS A 46 -14.38 3.36 -0.17
C LYS A 46 -14.09 4.71 -0.84
N LYS A 47 -14.50 5.81 -0.22
CA LYS A 47 -14.17 7.17 -0.66
C LYS A 47 -12.64 7.37 -0.63
N PHE A 48 -12.01 7.05 0.49
CA PHE A 48 -10.55 7.18 0.66
C PHE A 48 -9.77 6.29 -0.32
N GLU A 49 -10.21 5.04 -0.52
CA GLU A 49 -9.65 4.12 -1.53
C GLU A 49 -9.62 4.76 -2.93
N ASN A 50 -10.70 5.42 -3.35
CA ASN A 50 -10.79 6.07 -4.66
C ASN A 50 -9.88 7.31 -4.77
N GLU A 51 -9.83 8.12 -3.72
CA GLU A 51 -9.00 9.34 -3.69
C GLU A 51 -7.51 8.98 -3.76
N ILE A 52 -7.06 8.03 -2.95
CA ILE A 52 -5.66 7.56 -2.96
C ILE A 52 -5.31 6.88 -4.29
N ALA A 53 -6.19 6.01 -4.82
CA ALA A 53 -5.93 5.38 -6.12
C ALA A 53 -5.75 6.41 -7.24
N THR A 54 -6.52 7.51 -7.20
CA THR A 54 -6.40 8.62 -8.14
C THR A 54 -5.04 9.31 -8.05
N LEU A 55 -4.50 9.52 -6.84
CA LEU A 55 -3.17 10.09 -6.65
C LEU A 55 -2.06 9.24 -7.27
N PHE A 56 -2.20 7.92 -7.29
CA PHE A 56 -1.29 7.00 -7.98
C PHE A 56 -1.61 6.80 -9.46
N GLY A 57 -2.67 7.41 -9.99
CA GLY A 57 -3.14 7.18 -11.35
C GLY A 57 -3.63 5.74 -11.59
N LYS A 58 -4.08 5.04 -10.55
CA LYS A 58 -4.60 3.66 -10.57
C LYS A 58 -6.13 3.65 -10.55
N LYS A 59 -6.73 2.55 -11.03
CA LYS A 59 -8.19 2.36 -11.04
C LYS A 59 -8.75 1.94 -9.70
N PHE A 60 -7.98 1.18 -8.93
CA PHE A 60 -8.44 0.55 -7.70
C PHE A 60 -7.49 0.84 -6.56
N GLY A 61 -8.03 1.23 -5.41
CA GLY A 61 -7.35 1.27 -4.12
C GLY A 61 -8.01 0.28 -3.16
N ILE A 62 -7.20 -0.43 -2.37
CA ILE A 62 -7.65 -1.38 -1.36
C ILE A 62 -6.97 -1.04 -0.04
N MET A 63 -7.74 -0.45 0.89
CA MET A 63 -7.20 -0.03 2.17
C MET A 63 -6.91 -1.25 3.04
N VAL A 64 -5.80 -1.21 3.77
CA VAL A 64 -5.37 -2.22 4.75
C VAL A 64 -4.89 -1.53 6.03
N ASN A 65 -4.58 -2.31 7.05
CA ASN A 65 -4.19 -1.79 8.36
C ASN A 65 -2.74 -1.24 8.43
N SER A 66 -1.87 -1.47 7.44
CA SER A 66 -0.51 -0.91 7.43
C SER A 66 0.10 -0.98 6.02
N GLY A 67 1.14 -0.16 5.75
CA GLY A 67 1.97 -0.32 4.55
C GLY A 67 2.61 -1.71 4.45
N SER A 68 3.00 -2.31 5.59
CA SER A 68 3.53 -3.68 5.64
C SER A 68 2.52 -4.72 5.17
N SER A 69 1.24 -4.57 5.54
CA SER A 69 0.16 -5.44 5.04
C SER A 69 -0.13 -5.19 3.56
N ALA A 70 0.06 -3.96 3.08
CA ALA A 70 -0.08 -3.64 1.67
C ALA A 70 1.02 -4.35 0.85
N ASN A 71 2.26 -4.29 1.32
CA ASN A 71 3.39 -5.01 0.73
C ASN A 71 3.16 -6.53 0.74
N LEU A 72 2.64 -7.07 1.86
CA LEU A 72 2.28 -8.49 1.94
C LEU A 72 1.22 -8.88 0.91
N LEU A 73 0.11 -8.15 0.84
CA LEU A 73 -0.94 -8.44 -0.13
C LEU A 73 -0.47 -8.26 -1.57
N ALA A 74 0.41 -7.31 -1.86
CA ALA A 74 0.97 -7.12 -3.20
C ALA A 74 1.67 -8.39 -3.70
N PHE A 75 2.38 -9.13 -2.83
CA PHE A 75 2.98 -10.42 -3.20
C PHE A 75 2.01 -11.60 -3.18
N GLU A 76 1.02 -11.61 -2.28
CA GLU A 76 0.01 -12.68 -2.24
C GLU A 76 -0.91 -12.68 -3.48
N ILE A 77 -1.16 -11.51 -4.08
CA ILE A 77 -2.04 -11.41 -5.26
C ILE A 77 -1.33 -11.69 -6.58
N VAL A 78 -0.02 -11.44 -6.65
CA VAL A 78 0.76 -11.75 -7.84
C VAL A 78 1.11 -13.24 -7.81
N ASP A 79 0.63 -13.99 -8.80
CA ASP A 79 0.84 -15.44 -8.87
C ASP A 79 2.27 -15.76 -9.34
N ILE A 80 3.27 -15.37 -8.55
CA ILE A 80 4.69 -15.65 -8.80
C ILE A 80 5.03 -17.02 -8.20
N PRO A 81 5.61 -17.96 -8.99
CA PRO A 81 5.98 -19.26 -8.47
C PRO A 81 7.02 -19.15 -7.33
N PRO A 82 6.87 -19.91 -6.22
CA PRO A 82 7.89 -20.00 -5.19
C PRO A 82 9.28 -20.38 -5.76
N GLY A 83 10.33 -19.84 -5.17
CA GLY A 83 11.71 -19.96 -5.65
C GLY A 83 12.08 -19.01 -6.79
N SER A 84 11.14 -18.20 -7.29
CA SER A 84 11.44 -17.12 -8.25
C SER A 84 12.16 -15.96 -7.56
N GLU A 85 12.91 -15.20 -8.35
CA GLU A 85 13.71 -14.07 -7.87
C GLU A 85 12.93 -12.74 -7.96
N VAL A 86 13.13 -11.90 -6.94
CA VAL A 86 12.58 -10.53 -6.85
C VAL A 86 13.73 -9.56 -6.58
N ILE A 87 13.93 -8.60 -7.47
CA ILE A 87 14.98 -7.58 -7.32
C ILE A 87 14.48 -6.45 -6.40
N THR A 88 15.29 -6.05 -5.43
CA THR A 88 15.01 -4.93 -4.51
C THR A 88 16.32 -4.36 -3.97
N PRO A 89 16.44 -3.05 -3.67
CA PRO A 89 17.66 -2.52 -3.08
C PRO A 89 17.92 -3.08 -1.68
N ILE A 90 19.20 -3.23 -1.31
CA ILE A 90 19.60 -3.66 0.04
C ILE A 90 19.25 -2.62 1.11
N LEU A 91 19.31 -1.33 0.74
CA LEU A 91 18.85 -0.23 1.56
C LEU A 91 17.35 -0.04 1.33
N THR A 92 16.53 -0.54 2.25
CA THR A 92 15.07 -0.36 2.26
C THR A 92 14.51 -0.66 3.65
N PHE A 93 13.20 -0.47 3.84
CA PHE A 93 12.51 -0.88 5.05
C PHE A 93 12.29 -2.40 5.10
N ALA A 94 12.33 -3.00 6.29
CA ALA A 94 12.30 -4.46 6.45
C ALA A 94 11.04 -5.12 5.86
N THR A 95 9.92 -4.41 5.77
CA THR A 95 8.66 -4.96 5.22
C THR A 95 8.48 -4.74 3.73
N THR A 96 9.46 -4.14 3.04
CA THR A 96 9.67 -4.35 1.60
C THR A 96 10.20 -5.76 1.35
N LEU A 97 11.15 -6.22 2.17
CA LEU A 97 11.79 -7.53 2.06
C LEU A 97 10.94 -8.69 2.62
N SER A 98 10.31 -8.49 3.78
CA SER A 98 9.66 -9.58 4.52
C SER A 98 8.60 -10.34 3.71
N PRO A 99 7.74 -9.68 2.91
CA PRO A 99 6.79 -10.38 2.03
C PRO A 99 7.45 -11.31 1.03
N ILE A 100 8.53 -10.86 0.37
CA ILE A 100 9.27 -11.66 -0.63
C ILE A 100 9.66 -13.01 -0.01
N VAL A 101 10.26 -12.98 1.18
CA VAL A 101 10.69 -14.19 1.89
C VAL A 101 9.49 -15.01 2.35
N LYS A 102 8.44 -14.38 2.88
CA LYS A 102 7.24 -15.07 3.40
C LYS A 102 6.46 -15.82 2.32
N THR A 103 6.44 -15.30 1.10
CA THR A 103 5.81 -15.96 -0.05
C THR A 103 6.73 -16.97 -0.74
N GLY A 104 7.88 -17.30 -0.14
CA GLY A 104 8.83 -18.29 -0.66
C GLY A 104 9.59 -17.81 -1.90
N LEU A 105 9.67 -16.50 -2.14
CA LEU A 105 10.46 -15.91 -3.22
C LEU A 105 11.88 -15.60 -2.73
N ILE A 106 12.79 -15.44 -3.67
CA ILE A 106 14.22 -15.19 -3.40
C ILE A 106 14.53 -13.72 -3.65
N PRO A 107 14.88 -12.92 -2.62
CA PRO A 107 15.33 -11.55 -2.82
C PRO A 107 16.69 -11.54 -3.50
N VAL A 108 16.82 -10.76 -4.57
CA VAL A 108 18.08 -10.44 -5.24
C VAL A 108 18.37 -8.98 -4.95
N PHE A 109 19.43 -8.75 -4.17
CA PHE A 109 19.77 -7.40 -3.74
C PHE A 109 20.64 -6.69 -4.77
N VAL A 110 20.39 -5.40 -4.92
CA VAL A 110 21.22 -4.43 -5.64
C VAL A 110 21.54 -3.26 -4.71
N ASP A 111 22.55 -2.49 -5.02
CA ASP A 111 22.91 -1.31 -4.24
C ASP A 111 22.04 -0.08 -4.57
N VAL A 112 22.23 0.99 -3.82
CA VAL A 112 21.65 2.31 -4.09
C VAL A 112 22.71 3.28 -4.62
N GLU A 113 22.26 4.27 -5.37
CA GLU A 113 23.10 5.37 -5.80
C GLU A 113 23.50 6.25 -4.60
N PRO A 114 24.81 6.54 -4.42
CA PRO A 114 25.29 7.38 -3.33
C PRO A 114 24.55 8.71 -3.25
N GLU A 115 24.28 9.17 -2.01
CA GLU A 115 23.65 10.46 -1.71
C GLU A 115 22.19 10.65 -2.19
N THR A 116 21.63 9.68 -2.94
CA THR A 116 20.23 9.75 -3.40
C THR A 116 19.32 8.78 -2.67
N TYR A 117 19.87 7.67 -2.14
CA TYR A 117 19.11 6.55 -1.57
C TYR A 117 18.15 5.86 -2.56
N ILE A 118 18.27 6.19 -3.84
CA ILE A 118 17.53 5.58 -4.94
C ILE A 118 18.27 4.32 -5.40
N VAL A 119 17.55 3.28 -5.82
CA VAL A 119 18.15 2.06 -6.39
C VAL A 119 19.11 2.37 -7.55
N ASN A 120 20.26 1.69 -7.59
CA ASN A 120 21.13 1.70 -8.77
C ASN A 120 20.46 0.90 -9.90
N ILE A 121 19.98 1.60 -10.93
CA ILE A 121 19.19 0.99 -12.00
C ILE A 121 20.06 0.14 -12.95
N ASP A 122 21.35 0.48 -13.10
CA ASP A 122 22.29 -0.34 -13.85
C ASP A 122 22.49 -1.71 -13.18
N GLU A 123 22.53 -1.76 -11.85
CA GLU A 123 22.58 -3.02 -11.11
C GLU A 123 21.27 -3.80 -11.17
N VAL A 124 20.11 -3.13 -11.21
CA VAL A 124 18.82 -3.80 -11.45
C VAL A 124 18.86 -4.55 -12.77
N GLU A 125 19.32 -3.92 -13.85
CA GLU A 125 19.41 -4.54 -15.17
C GLU A 125 20.38 -5.73 -15.19
N GLN A 126 21.53 -5.61 -14.50
CA GLN A 126 22.54 -6.67 -14.40
C GLN A 126 22.11 -7.84 -13.52
N ALA A 127 21.28 -7.61 -12.51
CA ALA A 127 20.81 -8.62 -11.57
C ALA A 127 19.74 -9.56 -12.15
N ILE A 128 19.20 -9.24 -13.34
CA ILE A 128 18.16 -10.06 -13.98
C ILE A 128 18.72 -11.41 -14.41
N SER A 129 18.00 -12.46 -14.04
CA SER A 129 18.25 -13.84 -14.43
C SER A 129 16.98 -14.46 -15.04
N SER A 130 17.08 -15.69 -15.55
CA SER A 130 15.92 -16.44 -16.02
C SER A 130 14.89 -16.74 -14.92
N LYS A 131 15.28 -16.64 -13.64
CA LYS A 131 14.42 -16.83 -12.47
C LYS A 131 13.76 -15.55 -11.99
N THR A 132 14.19 -14.38 -12.47
CA THR A 132 13.59 -13.10 -12.08
C THR A 132 12.15 -13.03 -12.61
N LYS A 133 11.21 -12.65 -11.73
CA LYS A 133 9.79 -12.49 -12.07
C LYS A 133 9.20 -11.16 -11.63
N ALA A 134 9.84 -10.47 -10.70
CA ALA A 134 9.39 -9.17 -10.25
C ALA A 134 10.55 -8.30 -9.79
N MET A 135 10.27 -7.02 -9.63
CA MET A 135 11.06 -6.11 -8.84
C MET A 135 10.15 -5.31 -7.91
N MET A 136 10.64 -5.06 -6.71
CA MET A 136 9.98 -4.18 -5.73
C MET A 136 10.93 -3.03 -5.40
N ILE A 137 10.61 -1.85 -5.92
CA ILE A 137 11.47 -0.68 -5.80
C ILE A 137 10.82 0.36 -4.87
N PRO A 138 11.45 0.68 -3.74
CA PRO A 138 10.99 1.74 -2.85
C PRO A 138 11.37 3.13 -3.37
N SER A 139 10.51 4.11 -3.13
CA SER A 139 10.85 5.53 -3.24
C SER A 139 11.15 6.07 -1.83
N LEU A 140 12.40 5.92 -1.39
CA LEU A 140 12.82 6.21 -0.02
C LEU A 140 12.97 7.70 0.24
N LEU A 141 12.58 8.13 1.44
CA LEU A 141 12.80 9.50 1.93
C LEU A 141 12.26 10.60 0.99
N GLY A 142 11.24 10.29 0.20
CA GLY A 142 10.65 11.23 -0.77
C GLY A 142 11.33 11.23 -2.15
N ASN A 143 12.42 10.49 -2.34
CA ASN A 143 13.16 10.44 -3.60
C ASN A 143 12.57 9.40 -4.56
N VAL A 144 12.32 9.81 -5.80
CA VAL A 144 11.69 8.99 -6.85
C VAL A 144 12.76 8.56 -7.87
N PRO A 145 12.93 7.25 -8.16
CA PRO A 145 13.86 6.78 -9.19
C PRO A 145 13.48 7.23 -10.61
N ASP A 146 14.37 6.98 -11.58
CA ASP A 146 14.00 7.03 -13.00
C ASP A 146 12.98 5.91 -13.32
N LEU A 147 11.70 6.24 -13.18
CA LEU A 147 10.60 5.31 -13.36
C LEU A 147 10.39 4.92 -14.82
N ARG A 148 10.83 5.74 -15.79
CA ARG A 148 10.79 5.35 -17.21
C ARG A 148 11.78 4.23 -17.49
N ARG A 149 13.01 4.37 -16.98
CA ARG A 149 14.04 3.33 -17.15
C ARG A 149 13.63 2.04 -16.45
N LEU A 150 13.13 2.11 -15.22
CA LEU A 150 12.62 0.93 -14.49
C LEU A 150 11.44 0.26 -15.21
N ARG A 151 10.42 1.02 -15.64
CA ARG A 151 9.29 0.46 -16.39
C ARG A 151 9.76 -0.22 -17.67
N LYS A 152 10.68 0.40 -18.42
CA LYS A 152 11.27 -0.18 -19.63
C LYS A 152 11.94 -1.53 -19.33
N ILE A 153 12.80 -1.59 -18.31
CA ILE A 153 13.47 -2.84 -17.89
C ILE A 153 12.45 -3.92 -17.56
N ALA A 154 11.40 -3.58 -16.81
CA ALA A 154 10.36 -4.52 -16.44
C ALA A 154 9.57 -5.03 -17.66
N ASP A 155 9.27 -4.17 -18.63
CA ASP A 155 8.56 -4.56 -19.86
C ASP A 155 9.42 -5.48 -20.76
N GLU A 156 10.70 -5.12 -20.97
CA GLU A 156 11.62 -5.90 -21.81
C GLU A 156 11.90 -7.30 -21.25
N ASN A 157 11.80 -7.47 -19.92
CA ASN A 157 12.07 -8.73 -19.23
C ASN A 157 10.80 -9.41 -18.70
N ASN A 158 9.61 -8.88 -19.01
CA ASN A 158 8.32 -9.39 -18.53
C ASN A 158 8.28 -9.59 -17.00
N LEU A 159 8.75 -8.58 -16.27
CA LEU A 159 8.75 -8.53 -14.81
C LEU A 159 7.53 -7.77 -14.30
N ILE A 160 6.98 -8.23 -13.17
CA ILE A 160 6.01 -7.45 -12.42
C ILE A 160 6.76 -6.34 -11.67
N PHE A 161 6.34 -5.09 -11.87
CA PHE A 161 6.91 -3.95 -11.14
C PHE A 161 5.98 -3.52 -10.01
N ILE A 162 6.43 -3.73 -8.77
CA ILE A 162 5.79 -3.21 -7.56
C ILE A 162 6.57 -1.97 -7.11
N GLU A 163 5.90 -0.84 -6.98
CA GLU A 163 6.48 0.32 -6.30
C GLU A 163 6.11 0.29 -4.82
N ASP A 164 7.11 0.43 -3.95
CA ASP A 164 6.90 0.70 -2.52
C ASP A 164 6.95 2.22 -2.30
N SER A 165 5.77 2.82 -2.29
CA SER A 165 5.55 4.25 -2.10
C SER A 165 5.17 4.53 -0.64
N CYS A 166 5.73 3.82 0.34
CA CYS A 166 5.43 4.13 1.74
C CYS A 166 5.89 5.56 2.10
N ASP A 167 7.09 5.99 1.71
CA ASP A 167 7.62 7.33 2.04
C ASP A 167 7.14 8.45 1.10
N THR A 168 6.29 8.14 0.13
CA THR A 168 5.78 9.09 -0.87
C THR A 168 4.27 8.97 -1.02
N LEU A 169 3.58 10.08 -1.30
CA LEU A 169 2.15 10.08 -1.58
C LEU A 169 1.84 11.23 -2.52
N GLY A 170 1.20 10.93 -3.65
CA GLY A 170 0.95 11.93 -4.70
C GLY A 170 2.21 12.43 -5.41
N ALA A 171 3.33 11.71 -5.29
CA ALA A 171 4.54 11.99 -6.03
C ALA A 171 4.31 11.86 -7.54
N THR A 172 5.09 12.59 -8.33
CA THR A 172 5.07 12.53 -9.79
C THR A 172 6.48 12.37 -10.34
N PHE A 173 6.58 11.75 -11.51
CA PHE A 173 7.78 11.68 -12.33
C PHE A 173 7.43 12.20 -13.72
N ASP A 174 8.07 13.28 -14.17
CA ASP A 174 7.70 14.03 -15.37
C ASP A 174 6.20 14.42 -15.42
N ASP A 175 5.68 15.00 -14.33
CA ASP A 175 4.26 15.37 -14.17
C ASP A 175 3.26 14.20 -14.26
N ILE A 176 3.75 12.96 -14.28
CA ILE A 176 2.94 11.75 -14.33
C ILE A 176 2.95 11.09 -12.95
N PRO A 177 1.79 10.72 -12.38
CA PRO A 177 1.75 9.94 -11.13
C PRO A 177 2.65 8.70 -11.18
N THR A 178 3.44 8.48 -10.13
CA THR A 178 4.42 7.37 -10.07
C THR A 178 3.80 6.00 -10.35
N GLY A 179 2.58 5.78 -9.88
CA GLY A 179 1.80 4.56 -10.12
C GLY A 179 1.45 4.27 -11.58
N LYS A 180 1.69 5.20 -12.52
CA LYS A 180 1.57 4.90 -13.96
C LYS A 180 2.72 4.04 -14.49
N PHE A 181 3.86 4.02 -13.79
CA PHE A 181 5.04 3.27 -14.19
C PHE A 181 5.12 1.88 -13.55
N SER A 182 4.35 1.62 -12.49
CA SER A 182 4.30 0.32 -11.83
C SER A 182 3.04 -0.48 -12.22
N ASP A 183 3.06 -1.77 -11.93
CA ASP A 183 1.88 -2.64 -12.01
C ASP A 183 1.04 -2.47 -10.73
N ILE A 184 1.70 -2.47 -9.57
CA ILE A 184 1.12 -2.29 -8.23
C ILE A 184 1.87 -1.17 -7.51
N SER A 185 1.14 -0.31 -6.81
CA SER A 185 1.72 0.66 -5.88
C SER A 185 1.24 0.35 -4.47
N THR A 186 2.13 0.37 -3.49
CA THR A 186 1.78 0.26 -2.06
C THR A 186 2.13 1.56 -1.34
N THR A 187 1.36 1.93 -0.33
CA THR A 187 1.69 3.10 0.51
C THR A 187 1.27 2.88 1.96
N SER A 188 1.76 3.76 2.84
CA SER A 188 1.60 3.70 4.29
C SER A 188 0.96 4.99 4.81
N PHE A 189 0.11 4.85 5.82
CA PHE A 189 -0.49 5.94 6.59
C PHE A 189 -0.11 5.82 8.07
N TYR A 190 1.09 5.32 8.36
CA TYR A 190 1.62 5.26 9.72
C TYR A 190 1.88 6.68 10.25
N GLY A 191 1.89 6.85 11.58
CA GLY A 191 1.90 8.15 12.26
C GLY A 191 3.00 9.14 11.88
N SER A 192 4.09 8.69 11.23
CA SER A 192 5.18 9.55 10.76
C SER A 192 5.26 9.71 9.23
N HIS A 193 4.24 9.25 8.48
CA HIS A 193 4.17 9.41 7.02
C HIS A 193 3.49 10.73 6.63
N ILE A 194 3.50 11.05 5.32
CA ILE A 194 2.98 12.31 4.75
C ILE A 194 1.55 12.60 5.20
N ILE A 195 0.70 11.57 5.23
CA ILE A 195 -0.59 11.60 5.92
C ILE A 195 -0.68 10.37 6.84
N THR A 196 -1.54 10.44 7.84
CA THR A 196 -1.76 9.35 8.80
C THR A 196 -3.24 9.04 8.95
N ALA A 197 -3.58 7.77 9.12
CA ALA A 197 -4.94 7.32 9.40
C ALA A 197 -5.13 7.16 10.92
N ALA A 198 -4.87 8.24 11.66
CA ALA A 198 -4.88 8.28 13.13
C ALA A 198 -3.92 7.25 13.80
N GLY A 199 -2.84 6.89 13.11
CA GLY A 199 -1.76 6.06 13.64
C GLY A 199 -1.30 4.98 12.69
N ASP A 200 -2.23 4.24 12.08
CA ASP A 200 -1.93 3.07 11.25
C ASP A 200 -2.83 2.99 10.01
N GLY A 201 -2.24 2.60 8.90
CA GLY A 201 -2.97 2.33 7.67
C GLY A 201 -2.03 2.04 6.50
N GLY A 202 -2.59 1.49 5.44
CA GLY A 202 -1.90 1.36 4.16
C GLY A 202 -2.88 1.14 3.03
N MET A 203 -2.36 1.11 1.81
CA MET A 203 -3.17 0.92 0.60
C MET A 203 -2.40 0.09 -0.41
N VAL A 204 -3.09 -0.83 -1.07
CA VAL A 204 -2.64 -1.44 -2.33
C VAL A 204 -3.40 -0.78 -3.47
N CYS A 205 -2.70 -0.28 -4.48
CA CYS A 205 -3.29 0.35 -5.64
C CYS A 205 -2.91 -0.40 -6.92
N CYS A 206 -3.89 -0.73 -7.77
CA CYS A 206 -3.64 -1.48 -9.00
C CYS A 206 -4.68 -1.17 -10.10
N ASN A 207 -4.42 -1.65 -11.31
CA ASN A 207 -5.34 -1.54 -12.45
C ASN A 207 -6.01 -2.86 -12.84
N ASN A 208 -5.49 -3.98 -12.34
CA ASN A 208 -5.95 -5.33 -12.67
C ASN A 208 -7.14 -5.70 -11.77
N LYS A 209 -8.31 -5.93 -12.39
CA LYS A 209 -9.54 -6.28 -11.67
C LYS A 209 -9.41 -7.59 -10.88
N LYS A 210 -8.70 -8.59 -11.39
CA LYS A 210 -8.49 -9.86 -10.68
C LYS A 210 -7.65 -9.68 -9.42
N TRP A 211 -6.62 -8.83 -9.49
CA TRP A 211 -5.80 -8.48 -8.33
C TRP A 211 -6.60 -7.71 -7.28
N GLU A 212 -7.43 -6.77 -7.71
CA GLU A 212 -8.32 -6.04 -6.80
C GLU A 212 -9.30 -6.97 -6.07
N GLU A 213 -9.95 -7.89 -6.78
CA GLU A 213 -10.87 -8.85 -6.19
C GLU A 213 -10.15 -9.77 -5.20
N LYS A 214 -8.98 -10.31 -5.59
CA LYS A 214 -8.15 -11.16 -4.72
C LYS A 214 -7.69 -10.40 -3.46
N CYS A 215 -7.27 -9.14 -3.60
CA CYS A 215 -6.93 -8.26 -2.48
C CYS A 215 -8.09 -8.13 -1.50
N ARG A 216 -9.31 -7.82 -1.99
CA ARG A 216 -10.49 -7.65 -1.12
C ARG A 216 -10.87 -8.93 -0.41
N MET A 217 -10.81 -10.07 -1.10
CA MET A 217 -11.04 -11.38 -0.49
C MET A 217 -10.01 -11.67 0.60
N LEU A 218 -8.71 -11.57 0.31
CA LEU A 218 -7.65 -11.87 1.28
C LEU A 218 -7.68 -10.93 2.49
N ARG A 219 -7.96 -9.63 2.28
CA ARG A 219 -8.18 -8.66 3.37
C ARG A 219 -9.36 -9.05 4.24
N GLY A 220 -10.44 -9.56 3.64
CA GLY A 220 -11.65 -9.98 4.33
C GLY A 220 -11.70 -11.49 4.53
N TRP A 221 -10.72 -12.11 5.20
CA TRP A 221 -10.75 -13.54 5.60
C TRP A 221 -10.86 -14.59 4.47
N GLY A 222 -10.58 -14.22 3.21
CA GLY A 222 -10.70 -15.11 2.06
C GLY A 222 -12.14 -15.40 1.61
N ARG A 223 -13.15 -14.67 2.13
CA ARG A 223 -14.55 -14.85 1.72
C ARG A 223 -14.85 -14.12 0.40
N THR A 224 -15.55 -14.80 -0.51
CA THR A 224 -16.07 -14.19 -1.75
C THR A 224 -17.08 -13.07 -1.48
N SER A 225 -17.81 -13.12 -0.36
CA SER A 225 -18.73 -12.05 0.04
C SER A 225 -18.03 -10.74 0.42
N ALA A 226 -16.70 -10.71 0.58
CA ALA A 226 -15.95 -9.46 0.71
C ALA A 226 -15.96 -8.60 -0.58
N LEU A 227 -16.33 -9.19 -1.73
CA LEU A 227 -16.46 -8.44 -2.99
C LEU A 227 -17.75 -7.62 -3.04
N ASN A 228 -18.81 -8.11 -2.41
CA ASN A 228 -20.13 -7.51 -2.37
C ASN A 228 -20.68 -7.63 -0.95
N GLU A 229 -20.17 -6.77 -0.04
CA GLU A 229 -20.63 -6.77 1.35
C GLU A 229 -22.02 -6.14 1.43
N SER A 230 -23.02 -6.96 1.77
CA SER A 230 -24.37 -6.53 2.12
C SER A 230 -24.75 -7.03 3.50
N GLU A 231 -25.37 -6.14 4.28
CA GLU A 231 -26.01 -6.48 5.57
C GLU A 231 -27.51 -6.73 5.41
N LYS A 232 -28.05 -6.60 4.20
CA LYS A 232 -29.45 -6.92 3.93
C LYS A 232 -29.68 -8.40 4.18
N ILE A 233 -30.68 -8.70 4.99
CA ILE A 233 -31.08 -10.07 5.33
C ILE A 233 -31.44 -10.82 4.04
N GLU A 234 -32.10 -10.14 3.11
CA GLU A 234 -32.51 -10.71 1.83
C GLU A 234 -31.30 -11.17 1.00
N ASP A 235 -30.20 -10.43 1.00
CA ASP A 235 -29.01 -10.79 0.24
C ASP A 235 -28.23 -11.96 0.90
N ARG A 236 -28.32 -12.10 2.22
CA ARG A 236 -27.61 -13.13 2.99
C ARG A 236 -28.31 -14.49 3.02
N PHE A 237 -29.65 -14.51 3.01
CA PHE A 237 -30.46 -15.72 3.16
C PHE A 237 -31.23 -16.11 1.88
N ASN A 238 -30.92 -15.50 0.73
CA ASN A 238 -31.54 -15.84 -0.55
C ASN A 238 -30.75 -16.89 -1.36
N ILE A 239 -29.87 -17.64 -0.71
CA ILE A 239 -29.12 -18.74 -1.33
C ILE A 239 -29.63 -20.05 -0.73
N LYS A 240 -30.18 -20.93 -1.56
CA LYS A 240 -30.47 -22.32 -1.18
C LYS A 240 -29.22 -23.17 -1.41
N LEU A 241 -28.68 -23.76 -0.35
CA LEU A 241 -27.65 -24.77 -0.43
C LEU A 241 -28.35 -26.13 -0.49
N ASP A 242 -28.56 -26.62 -1.71
CA ASP A 242 -29.31 -27.84 -2.01
C ASP A 242 -30.70 -27.85 -1.33
N ASP A 243 -31.06 -28.95 -0.66
CA ASP A 243 -32.33 -29.12 0.06
C ASP A 243 -32.32 -28.53 1.48
N ILE A 244 -31.21 -27.90 1.90
CA ILE A 244 -31.10 -27.31 3.23
C ILE A 244 -31.50 -25.84 3.13
N ALA A 245 -32.60 -25.49 3.77
CA ALA A 245 -32.97 -24.09 3.99
C ALA A 245 -31.92 -23.46 4.93
N TYR A 246 -31.12 -22.55 4.38
CA TYR A 246 -30.17 -21.71 5.11
C TYR A 246 -30.79 -20.34 5.38
#